data_AF-E9M4Q1-F1
#
_entry.id   AF-E9M4Q1-F1
#
_cell.length_a   1.000
_cell.length_b   1.000
_cell.length_c   1.000
_cell.angle_alpha   90.00
_cell.angle_beta   90.00
_cell.angle_gamma   90.00
#
_symmetry.space_group_name_H-M   'P 1'
#
loop_
_entity.id
_entity.type
_entity.pdbx_description
1 polymer ?
#
loop_
_entity_poly.entity_id
_entity_poly.type
_entity_poly.pdbx_seq_one_letter_code
_entity_poly.pdbx_strand_id
1 'polypeptide(L)'
;HYTYTLVLDDSSDDPYPAMMNYFNDLQAGREQAHPWWALVNEHFPNVLRHFGPFCSLNLIRSTLDFFEGCWIEQYNFGGFPGSHDYPQFLRRMNGLGHCV
;
A
#
# COMPACT_ATOMS: atom_id res chain seq x y z
N HIS A 1 0.64 1.49 -12.82
CA HIS A 1 0.80 1.74 -11.38
C HIS A 1 -0.55 2.00 -10.72
N TYR A 2 -1.23 3.12 -11.00
CA TYR A 2 -2.57 3.38 -10.42
C TYR A 2 -3.65 2.34 -10.73
N THR A 3 -3.53 1.61 -11.84
CA THR A 3 -4.43 0.47 -12.10
C THR A 3 -4.24 -0.67 -11.11
N TYR A 4 -3.00 -0.95 -10.67
CA TYR A 4 -2.76 -1.96 -9.64
C TYR A 4 -3.34 -1.52 -8.30
N THR A 5 -3.22 -0.25 -7.92
CA THR A 5 -3.80 0.25 -6.67
C THR A 5 -5.32 0.14 -6.69
N LEU A 6 -5.97 0.49 -7.81
CA LEU A 6 -7.42 0.33 -7.95
C LEU A 6 -7.87 -1.14 -7.88
N VAL A 7 -7.11 -2.07 -8.45
CA VAL A 7 -7.45 -3.51 -8.37
C VAL A 7 -7.35 -4.05 -6.94
N LEU A 8 -6.44 -3.51 -6.11
CA LEU A 8 -6.34 -3.92 -4.70
C LEU A 8 -7.54 -3.43 -3.88
N ASP A 9 -8.10 -2.26 -4.23
CA ASP A 9 -9.28 -1.68 -3.58
C ASP A 9 -10.49 -2.62 -3.61
N ASP A 10 -10.61 -3.40 -4.68
CA ASP A 10 -11.67 -4.40 -4.87
C ASP A 10 -11.39 -5.75 -4.16
N SER A 11 -10.21 -5.93 -3.55
CA SER A 11 -9.81 -7.20 -2.94
C SER A 11 -10.40 -7.40 -1.54
N SER A 12 -10.96 -8.59 -1.29
CA SER A 12 -11.45 -9.02 0.03
C SER A 12 -10.55 -10.04 0.74
N ASP A 13 -9.38 -10.36 0.16
CA ASP A 13 -8.48 -11.37 0.72
C ASP A 13 -7.73 -10.80 1.94
N ASP A 14 -7.71 -11.53 3.06
CA ASP A 14 -6.99 -11.12 4.27
C ASP A 14 -5.46 -11.05 4.01
N PRO A 15 -4.83 -9.86 4.12
CA PRO A 15 -3.40 -9.70 3.92
C PRO A 15 -2.53 -10.36 5.00
N TYR A 16 -3.10 -10.63 6.20
CA TYR A 16 -2.32 -11.06 7.37
C TYR A 16 -1.37 -12.23 7.11
N PRO A 17 -1.80 -13.37 6.51
CA PRO A 17 -0.92 -14.52 6.31
C PRO A 17 0.26 -14.22 5.38
N ALA A 18 0.03 -13.38 4.37
CA ALA A 18 1.04 -13.02 3.37
C ALA A 18 2.01 -11.95 3.87
N MET A 19 1.65 -11.18 4.91
CA MET A 19 2.48 -10.12 5.47
C MET A 19 3.41 -10.58 6.61
N MET A 20 3.25 -11.79 7.13
CA MET A 20 4.05 -12.33 8.25
C MET A 20 5.57 -12.26 8.04
N ASN A 21 6.04 -12.50 6.81
CA ASN A 21 7.46 -12.49 6.46
C ASN A 21 7.86 -11.29 5.58
N TYR A 22 6.97 -10.32 5.40
CA TYR A 22 7.15 -9.20 4.45
C TYR A 22 8.53 -8.56 4.53
N PHE A 23 8.94 -8.16 5.74
CA PHE A 23 10.22 -7.49 5.96
C PHE A 23 11.42 -8.42 5.73
N ASN A 24 11.34 -9.67 6.17
CA ASN A 24 12.41 -10.65 6.00
C ASN A 24 12.63 -10.99 4.52
N ASP A 25 11.54 -11.06 3.74
CA ASP A 25 11.60 -11.30 2.31
C ASP A 25 12.11 -10.06 1.56
N LEU A 26 11.64 -8.87 1.94
CA LEU A 26 12.10 -7.60 1.35
C LEU A 26 13.60 -7.39 1.56
N GLN A 27 14.08 -7.54 2.79
CA GLN A 27 15.48 -7.35 3.15
C GLN A 27 16.40 -8.38 2.46
N ALA A 28 15.90 -9.61 2.27
CA ALA A 28 16.65 -10.67 1.60
C ALA A 28 16.52 -10.64 0.07
N GLY A 29 15.75 -9.71 -0.49
CA GLY A 29 15.49 -9.62 -1.93
C GLY A 29 14.70 -10.82 -2.49
N ARG A 30 13.91 -11.49 -1.65
CA ARG A 30 12.98 -12.55 -2.09
C ARG A 30 11.69 -11.91 -2.58
N GLU A 31 11.02 -12.62 -3.48
CA GLU A 31 9.67 -12.26 -3.92
C GLU A 31 8.72 -12.24 -2.72
N GLN A 32 7.81 -11.26 -2.72
CA GLN A 32 6.83 -11.10 -1.66
C GLN A 32 5.73 -12.16 -1.76
N ALA A 33 5.29 -12.69 -0.62
CA ALA A 33 4.25 -13.71 -0.58
C ALA A 33 2.88 -13.20 -1.07
N HIS A 34 2.59 -11.91 -0.86
CA HIS A 34 1.35 -11.30 -1.35
C HIS A 34 1.46 -11.03 -2.87
N PRO A 35 0.59 -11.57 -3.72
CA PRO A 35 0.73 -11.50 -5.18
C PRO A 35 0.70 -10.06 -5.71
N TRP A 36 -0.08 -9.18 -5.09
CA TRP A 36 -0.07 -7.76 -5.44
C TRP A 36 1.31 -7.11 -5.22
N TRP A 37 1.98 -7.41 -4.10
CA TRP A 37 3.32 -6.88 -3.82
C TRP A 37 4.36 -7.42 -4.81
N ALA A 38 4.25 -8.69 -5.21
CA ALA A 38 5.12 -9.27 -6.23
C ALA A 38 5.02 -8.50 -7.55
N LEU A 39 3.81 -8.34 -8.09
CA LEU A 39 3.56 -7.67 -9.37
C LEU A 39 3.88 -6.17 -9.32
N VAL A 40 3.51 -5.49 -8.24
CA VAL A 40 3.76 -4.06 -8.09
C VAL A 40 5.25 -3.77 -7.95
N ASN A 41 5.98 -4.54 -7.14
CA ASN A 41 7.41 -4.34 -6.96
C ASN A 41 8.21 -4.69 -8.22
N GLU A 42 7.81 -5.72 -8.98
CA GLU A 42 8.42 -6.04 -10.27
C GLU A 42 8.22 -4.91 -11.28
N HIS A 43 7.02 -4.30 -11.33
CA HIS A 43 6.72 -3.19 -12.23
C HIS A 43 7.28 -1.84 -11.75
N PHE A 44 7.54 -1.67 -10.45
CA PHE A 44 7.88 -0.38 -9.82
C PHE A 44 9.05 0.37 -10.48
N PRO A 45 10.15 -0.28 -10.86
CA PRO A 45 11.28 0.38 -11.54
C PRO A 45 10.88 1.11 -12.83
N ASN A 46 9.88 0.62 -13.56
CA ASN A 46 9.36 1.28 -14.77
C ASN A 46 8.68 2.63 -14.49
N VAL A 47 8.20 2.82 -13.26
CA VAL A 47 7.65 4.09 -12.78
C VAL A 47 8.77 4.95 -12.23
N LEU A 48 9.58 4.41 -11.32
CA LEU A 48 10.61 5.17 -10.60
C LEU A 48 11.69 5.77 -11.50
N ARG A 49 12.00 5.14 -12.65
CA ARG A 49 12.97 5.67 -13.61
C ARG A 49 12.65 7.07 -14.15
N HIS A 50 11.40 7.52 -14.02
CA HIS A 50 10.95 8.85 -14.46
C HIS A 50 11.16 9.94 -13.41
N PHE A 51 11.62 9.59 -12.22
CA PHE A 51 11.67 10.49 -11.06
C PHE A 51 13.05 10.52 -10.42
N GLY A 52 13.38 11.65 -9.78
CA GLY A 52 14.54 11.74 -8.89
C GLY A 52 14.35 10.93 -7.59
N PRO A 53 15.40 10.76 -6.78
CA PRO A 53 15.35 9.95 -5.56
C PRO A 53 14.32 10.44 -4.54
N PHE A 54 14.14 11.76 -4.40
CA PHE A 54 13.16 12.34 -3.47
C PHE A 54 11.72 11.99 -3.87
N CYS A 55 11.35 12.18 -5.14
CA CYS A 55 10.02 11.84 -5.63
C CYS A 55 9.80 10.33 -5.60
N SER A 56 10.81 9.54 -5.97
CA SER A 56 10.74 8.08 -5.91
C SER A 56 10.42 7.57 -4.50
N LEU A 57 11.05 8.13 -3.47
CA LEU A 57 10.75 7.79 -2.08
C LEU A 57 9.31 8.13 -1.70
N ASN A 58 8.76 9.24 -2.18
CA ASN A 58 7.35 9.59 -1.93
C ASN A 58 6.37 8.59 -2.55
N LEU A 59 6.63 8.14 -3.78
CA LEU A 59 5.83 7.09 -4.42
C LEU A 59 5.88 5.78 -3.63
N ILE A 60 7.08 5.35 -3.20
CA ILE A 60 7.25 4.12 -2.40
C ILE A 60 6.45 4.21 -1.09
N ARG A 61 6.63 5.28 -0.31
CA ARG A 61 5.91 5.44 0.97
C ARG A 61 4.41 5.49 0.77
N SER A 62 3.93 6.27 -0.19
CA SER A 62 2.50 6.42 -0.43
C SER A 62 1.84 5.12 -0.91
N THR A 63 2.57 4.27 -1.65
CA THR A 63 2.08 2.94 -2.07
C THR A 63 1.99 1.98 -0.87
N LEU A 64 2.96 2.05 0.04
CA LEU A 64 2.93 1.28 1.28
C LEU A 64 1.77 1.71 2.18
N ASP A 65 1.58 3.03 2.34
CA ASP A 65 0.44 3.60 3.09
C ASP A 65 -0.90 3.12 2.50
N PHE A 66 -1.01 3.13 1.16
CA PHE A 66 -2.23 2.67 0.48
C PHE A 66 -2.54 1.20 0.76
N PHE A 67 -1.53 0.33 0.74
CA PHE A 67 -1.72 -1.09 1.07
C PHE A 67 -2.25 -1.29 2.50
N GLU A 68 -1.73 -0.55 3.47
CA GLU A 68 -2.26 -0.57 4.85
C GLU A 68 -3.71 -0.02 4.92
N GLY A 69 -4.01 1.00 4.12
CA GLY A 69 -5.35 1.57 3.99
C GLY A 69 -6.38 0.54 3.55
N CYS A 70 -6.11 -0.16 2.44
CA CYS A 70 -6.99 -1.23 1.95
C CYS A 70 -7.16 -2.36 2.98
N TRP A 71 -6.09 -2.70 3.72
CA TRP A 71 -6.19 -3.69 4.79
C TRP A 71 -7.15 -3.25 5.91
N ILE A 72 -7.08 -1.98 6.35
CA ILE A 72 -8.02 -1.44 7.36
C ILE A 72 -9.45 -1.39 6.82
N GLU A 73 -9.63 -1.06 5.54
CA GLU A 73 -10.96 -0.94 4.91
C GLU A 73 -11.72 -2.27 4.83
N GLN A 74 -11.03 -3.41 4.81
CA GLN A 74 -11.67 -4.74 4.90
C GLN A 74 -12.51 -4.93 6.16
N TYR A 75 -12.21 -4.20 7.24
CA TYR A 75 -12.98 -4.24 8.49
C TYR A 75 -14.27 -3.42 8.42
N ASN A 76 -14.48 -2.65 7.34
CA ASN A 76 -15.61 -1.75 7.16
C ASN A 76 -15.88 -0.88 8.41
N PHE A 77 -14.80 -0.42 9.05
CA PHE A 77 -14.83 0.30 10.31
C PHE A 77 -14.79 1.81 10.08
N GLY A 78 -15.85 2.51 10.50
CA GLY A 78 -15.95 3.98 10.36
C GLY A 78 -15.29 4.79 11.49
N GLY A 79 -14.62 4.13 12.44
CA GLY A 79 -14.11 4.76 13.66
C GLY A 79 -15.08 4.66 14.84
N PHE A 80 -14.55 4.72 16.06
CA PHE A 80 -15.37 4.78 17.26
C PHE A 80 -16.02 6.16 17.42
N PRO A 81 -17.22 6.26 18.03
CA PRO A 81 -17.79 7.55 18.42
C PRO A 81 -16.81 8.35 19.28
N GLY A 82 -16.55 9.60 18.90
CA GLY A 82 -15.55 10.46 19.57
C GLY A 82 -14.12 10.35 19.02
N SER A 83 -13.86 9.45 18.06
CA SER A 83 -12.58 9.36 17.35
C SER A 83 -12.50 10.39 16.22
N HIS A 84 -12.36 11.67 16.58
CA HIS A 84 -12.44 12.80 15.64
C HIS A 84 -11.39 12.76 14.52
N ASP A 85 -10.22 12.18 14.78
CA ASP A 85 -9.09 12.15 13.83
C ASP A 85 -9.13 10.94 12.89
N TYR A 86 -9.94 9.91 13.19
CA TYR A 86 -9.98 8.67 12.40
C TYR A 86 -10.32 8.88 10.92
N PRO A 87 -11.32 9.71 10.55
CA PRO A 87 -11.67 9.89 9.14
C PRO A 87 -10.52 10.44 8.28
N GLN A 88 -9.78 11.44 8.79
CA GLN A 88 -8.66 12.03 8.05
C GLN A 88 -7.38 11.16 8.13
N PHE A 89 -7.22 10.39 9.21
CA PHE A 89 -6.18 9.38 9.28
C PHE A 89 -6.36 8.36 8.15
N LEU A 90 -7.53 7.72 8.06
CA LEU A 90 -7.78 6.70 7.04
C LEU A 90 -7.72 7.29 5.63
N ARG A 91 -8.26 8.50 5.43
CA ARG A 91 -8.23 9.15 4.12
C ARG A 91 -6.82 9.49 3.63
N ARG A 92 -5.88 9.78 4.53
CA ARG A 92 -4.47 9.98 4.16
C ARG A 92 -3.81 8.66 3.77
N MET A 93 -4.18 7.58 4.45
CA MET A 93 -3.64 6.25 4.22
C MET A 93 -4.07 5.68 2.86
N ASN A 94 -5.37 5.66 2.57
CA ASN A 94 -5.92 5.17 1.29
C ASN A 94 -5.88 6.19 0.14
N GLY A 95 -5.40 7.41 0.39
CA GLY A 95 -5.56 8.54 -0.53
C GLY A 95 -4.48 8.66 -1.62
N LEU A 96 -3.37 7.91 -1.52
CA LEU A 96 -2.22 8.01 -2.43
C LEU A 96 -1.65 9.44 -2.61
N GLY A 97 -1.82 10.32 -1.61
CA GLY A 97 -1.59 11.76 -1.78
C GLY A 97 -0.15 12.17 -2.08
N HIS A 98 0.86 11.38 -1.70
CA HIS A 98 2.27 11.65 -2.06
C HIS A 98 2.72 10.89 -3.32
N CYS A 99 1.86 10.04 -3.88
CA CYS A 99 2.12 9.32 -5.13
C CYS A 99 1.71 10.14 -6.36
N VAL A 100 0.67 10.98 -6.23
CA VAL A 100 0.07 11.84 -7.27
C VAL A 100 0.83 13.14 -7.41
#